data_AF-A0A183VGY1-F1
#
_entry.id   AF-A0A183VGY1-F1
#
_cell.length_a   1.000
_cell.length_b   1.000
_cell.length_c   1.000
_cell.angle_alpha   90.00
_cell.angle_beta   90.00
_cell.angle_gamma   90.00
#
_symmetry.space_group_name_H-M   'P 1'
#
loop_
_entity.id
_entity.type
_entity.pdbx_description
1 polymer ?
#
loop_
_entity_poly.entity_id
_entity_poly.type
_entity_poly.pdbx_seq_one_letter_code
_entity_poly.pdbx_strand_id
1 'polypeptide(L)'
;MGCWLRHGFMTDDFTNMFINTTNLVIFTGYISAFAFYQPKRRYLIGQLIGLFFSLYLIFQYVDSQPEHLAADTMGTIAAAMQILSLGGQVYEIKRAVSFGHTEYIPAELQFGIFLLVTQWTVFGILIGNYYIAVSYSSMSNNSYYIRFP
;
A
#
# COMPACT_ATOMS: atom_id res chain seq x y z
N MET A 1 3.32 -3.37 -1.08
CA MET A 1 3.93 -3.72 -2.39
C MET A 1 4.53 -5.12 -2.39
N GLY A 2 5.44 -5.49 -1.48
CA GLY A 2 6.02 -6.85 -1.43
C GLY A 2 4.98 -7.98 -1.39
N CYS A 3 3.94 -7.84 -0.55
CA CYS A 3 2.83 -8.80 -0.46
C CYS A 3 2.03 -8.93 -1.78
N TRP A 4 1.70 -7.82 -2.42
CA TRP A 4 0.99 -7.81 -3.71
C TRP A 4 1.84 -8.40 -4.84
N LEU A 5 3.14 -8.14 -4.83
CA LEU A 5 4.06 -8.75 -5.80
C LEU A 5 4.13 -10.27 -5.63
N ARG A 6 4.26 -10.77 -4.39
CA ARG A 6 4.24 -12.21 -4.11
C ARG A 6 2.91 -12.83 -4.56
N HIS A 7 1.79 -12.19 -4.27
CA HIS A 7 0.48 -12.62 -4.76
C HIS A 7 0.44 -12.70 -6.30
N GLY A 8 0.92 -11.68 -7.00
CA GLY A 8 0.97 -11.66 -8.47
C GLY A 8 1.77 -12.84 -9.06
N PHE A 9 2.89 -13.22 -8.43
CA PHE A 9 3.65 -14.42 -8.84
C PHE A 9 2.90 -15.73 -8.56
N MET A 10 2.07 -15.80 -7.52
CA MET A 10 1.30 -17.00 -7.18
C MET A 10 0.07 -17.19 -8.06
N THR A 11 -0.43 -16.11 -8.68
CA THR A 11 -1.62 -16.13 -9.53
C THR A 11 -1.30 -15.90 -11.02
N ASP A 12 -0.03 -15.86 -11.41
CA ASP A 12 0.44 -15.51 -12.75
C ASP A 12 -0.16 -14.20 -13.31
N ASP A 13 -0.46 -13.23 -12.43
CA ASP A 13 -1.04 -11.94 -12.81
C ASP A 13 0.07 -10.95 -13.21
N PHE A 14 0.36 -10.89 -14.51
CA PHE A 14 1.39 -10.01 -15.07
C PHE A 14 1.16 -8.53 -14.76
N THR A 15 -0.09 -8.07 -14.71
CA THR A 15 -0.42 -6.67 -14.44
C THR A 15 -0.03 -6.33 -13.00
N ASN A 16 -0.42 -7.18 -12.06
CA ASN A 16 -0.09 -7.03 -10.65
C ASN A 16 1.43 -7.11 -10.39
N MET A 17 2.11 -8.05 -11.06
CA MET A 17 3.58 -8.18 -11.01
C MET A 17 4.29 -6.92 -11.52
N PHE A 18 3.93 -6.45 -12.71
CA PHE A 18 4.56 -5.29 -13.35
C PHE A 18 4.43 -4.03 -12.50
N ILE A 19 3.21 -3.75 -12.03
CA ILE A 19 2.90 -2.54 -11.26
C ILE A 19 3.61 -2.58 -9.91
N ASN A 20 3.54 -3.70 -9.17
CA ASN A 20 4.16 -3.76 -7.85
C ASN A 20 5.68 -3.78 -7.91
N THR A 21 6.26 -4.33 -8.99
CA THR A 21 7.69 -4.22 -9.26
C THR A 21 8.09 -2.77 -9.52
N THR A 22 7.35 -2.06 -10.37
CA THR A 22 7.56 -0.63 -10.65
C THR A 22 7.49 0.20 -9.36
N ASN A 23 6.47 -0.03 -8.53
CA ASN A 23 6.33 0.63 -7.24
C ASN A 23 7.52 0.34 -6.30
N LEU A 24 8.02 -0.89 -6.24
CA LEU A 24 9.19 -1.23 -5.43
C LEU A 24 10.46 -0.51 -5.90
N VAL A 25 10.68 -0.39 -7.21
CA VAL A 25 11.82 0.35 -7.76
C VAL A 25 11.73 1.82 -7.36
N ILE A 26 10.56 2.45 -7.54
CA ILE A 26 10.34 3.86 -7.16
C ILE A 26 10.54 4.05 -5.65
N PHE A 27 9.94 3.19 -4.81
CA PHE A 27 10.10 3.29 -3.35
C PHE A 27 11.54 3.06 -2.90
N THR A 28 12.26 2.16 -3.55
CA THR A 28 13.68 1.94 -3.25
C THR A 28 14.51 3.17 -3.61
N GLY A 29 14.24 3.81 -4.75
CA GLY A 29 14.84 5.10 -5.12
C GLY A 29 14.55 6.19 -4.07
N TYR A 30 13.28 6.32 -3.66
CA TYR A 30 12.87 7.26 -2.61
C TYR A 30 13.58 7.00 -1.27
N ILE A 31 13.58 5.76 -0.79
CA ILE A 31 14.24 5.37 0.46
C ILE A 31 15.75 5.62 0.37
N SER A 32 16.37 5.39 -0.79
CA SER A 32 17.80 5.63 -1.00
C SER A 32 18.15 7.11 -0.91
N ALA A 33 17.37 7.97 -1.56
CA ALA A 33 17.52 9.42 -1.44
C ALA A 33 17.30 9.86 0.02
N PHE A 34 16.25 9.36 0.67
CA PHE A 34 15.98 9.65 2.07
C PHE A 34 17.12 9.21 3.00
N ALA A 35 17.71 8.03 2.77
CA ALA A 35 18.86 7.51 3.52
C ALA A 35 20.10 8.40 3.36
N PHE A 36 20.31 8.94 2.16
CA PHE A 36 21.41 9.84 1.86
C PHE A 36 21.33 11.13 2.69
N TYR A 37 20.17 11.79 2.68
CA TYR A 37 19.96 13.09 3.34
C TYR A 37 19.67 13.01 4.84
N GLN A 38 19.23 11.86 5.37
CA GLN A 38 18.85 11.76 6.77
C GLN A 38 20.08 11.69 7.71
N PRO A 39 20.23 12.61 8.71
CA PRO A 39 21.38 12.61 9.61
C PRO A 39 21.43 11.41 10.56
N LYS A 40 20.27 10.89 11.00
CA LYS A 40 20.16 9.79 11.98
C LYS A 40 19.65 8.49 11.33
N ARG A 41 20.52 7.80 10.60
CA ARG A 41 20.18 6.59 9.82
C ARG A 41 19.71 5.39 10.65
N ARG A 42 20.02 5.34 11.96
CA ARG A 42 19.65 4.22 12.85
C ARG A 42 18.15 3.88 12.85
N TYR A 43 17.29 4.90 12.76
CA TYR A 43 15.83 4.69 12.74
C TYR A 43 15.38 4.06 11.42
N LEU A 44 15.93 4.52 10.30
CA LEU A 44 15.66 3.95 8.99
C LEU A 44 16.15 2.49 8.92
N ILE A 45 17.36 2.21 9.41
CA ILE A 45 17.89 0.84 9.45
C ILE A 45 16.97 -0.07 10.27
N GLY A 46 16.53 0.37 11.46
CA GLY A 46 15.58 -0.38 12.27
C GLY A 46 14.24 -0.64 11.57
N GLN A 47 13.70 0.36 10.86
CA GLN A 47 12.48 0.22 10.07
C GLN A 47 12.65 -0.76 8.91
N LEU A 48 13.78 -0.73 8.20
CA LEU A 48 14.07 -1.67 7.12
C LEU A 48 14.25 -3.10 7.63
N ILE A 49 14.97 -3.28 8.73
CA ILE A 49 15.10 -4.60 9.38
C ILE A 49 13.72 -5.13 9.78
N GLY A 50 12.90 -4.29 10.44
CA GLY A 50 11.53 -4.65 10.81
C GLY A 50 10.70 -5.04 9.60
N LEU A 51 10.75 -4.25 8.52
CA LEU A 51 10.05 -4.53 7.27
C LEU A 51 10.46 -5.88 6.66
N PHE A 52 11.75 -6.13 6.47
CA PHE A 52 12.23 -7.37 5.87
C PHE A 52 11.96 -8.58 6.76
N PHE A 53 12.09 -8.44 8.08
CA PHE A 53 11.76 -9.48 9.03
C PHE A 53 10.26 -9.82 9.00
N SER A 54 9.38 -8.82 8.99
CA SER A 54 7.94 -9.03 8.85
C SER A 54 7.58 -9.70 7.52
N LEU A 55 8.18 -9.28 6.40
CA LEU A 55 7.97 -9.92 5.11
C LEU A 55 8.42 -11.39 5.11
N TYR A 56 9.57 -11.68 5.70
CA TYR A 56 10.06 -13.05 5.85
C TYR A 56 9.06 -13.92 6.62
N LEU A 57 8.55 -13.45 7.77
CA LEU A 57 7.57 -14.18 8.56
C LEU A 57 6.25 -14.39 7.80
N ILE A 58 5.77 -13.37 7.09
CA ILE A 58 4.56 -13.45 6.27
C ILE A 58 4.72 -14.50 5.17
N PHE A 59 5.85 -14.50 4.45
CA PHE A 59 6.09 -15.46 3.38
C PHE A 59 6.24 -16.88 3.91
N GLN A 60 6.95 -17.07 5.03
CA GLN A 60 7.02 -18.37 5.70
C GLN A 60 5.64 -18.88 6.13
N TYR A 61 4.78 -18.00 6.65
CA TYR A 61 3.40 -18.36 7.01
C TYR A 61 2.58 -18.76 5.79
N VAL A 62 2.68 -18.02 4.69
CA VAL A 62 1.99 -18.33 3.42
C VAL A 62 2.49 -19.65 2.83
N ASP A 63 3.80 -19.88 2.81
CA ASP A 63 4.41 -21.09 2.27
C ASP A 63 4.05 -22.34 3.13
N SER A 64 3.66 -22.14 4.39
CA SER A 64 3.15 -23.22 5.26
C SER A 64 1.67 -23.58 5.02
N GLN A 65 0.93 -22.79 4.23
CA GLN A 65 -0.46 -23.09 3.90
C GLN A 65 -0.57 -24.20 2.84
N PRO A 66 -1.69 -24.94 2.79
CA PRO A 66 -1.98 -25.83 1.67
C PRO A 66 -1.92 -25.08 0.33
N GLU A 67 -1.38 -25.74 -0.71
CA GLU A 67 -1.11 -25.14 -2.03
C GLU A 67 -2.33 -24.39 -2.61
N HIS A 68 -3.52 -24.99 -2.50
CA HIS A 68 -4.77 -24.41 -3.00
C HIS A 68 -5.26 -23.18 -2.21
N LEU A 69 -4.75 -22.91 -1.00
CA LEU A 69 -5.11 -21.77 -0.15
C LEU A 69 -4.03 -20.70 -0.08
N ALA A 70 -2.81 -21.01 -0.52
CA ALA A 70 -1.65 -20.14 -0.32
C ALA A 70 -1.82 -18.79 -1.04
N ALA A 71 -2.35 -18.81 -2.27
CA ALA A 71 -2.61 -17.59 -3.05
C ALA A 71 -3.67 -16.70 -2.37
N ASP A 72 -4.82 -17.28 -1.99
CA ASP A 72 -5.91 -16.57 -1.31
C ASP A 72 -5.46 -15.98 0.05
N THR A 73 -4.63 -16.73 0.78
CA THR A 73 -4.03 -16.26 2.03
C THR A 73 -3.12 -15.06 1.79
N MET A 74 -2.26 -15.12 0.77
CA MET A 74 -1.39 -14.02 0.40
C MET A 74 -2.19 -12.79 -0.06
N GLY A 75 -3.26 -12.99 -0.83
CA GLY A 75 -4.17 -11.93 -1.31
C GLY A 75 -4.89 -11.23 -0.16
N THR A 76 -5.38 -12.00 0.82
CA THR A 76 -5.99 -11.49 2.04
C THR A 76 -5.01 -10.64 2.85
N ILE A 77 -3.80 -11.13 3.07
CA ILE A 77 -2.75 -10.37 3.80
C ILE A 77 -2.37 -9.10 3.03
N ALA A 78 -2.22 -9.19 1.70
CA ALA A 78 -1.89 -8.03 0.87
C ALA A 78 -2.99 -6.95 0.95
N ALA A 79 -4.26 -7.35 0.86
CA ALA A 79 -5.41 -6.46 1.03
C ALA A 79 -5.46 -5.83 2.43
N ALA A 80 -5.25 -6.62 3.49
CA ALA A 80 -5.22 -6.12 4.86
C ALA A 80 -4.10 -5.09 5.08
N MET A 81 -2.89 -5.37 4.59
CA MET A 81 -1.76 -4.44 4.67
C MET A 81 -2.03 -3.16 3.87
N GLN A 82 -2.70 -3.26 2.72
CA GLN A 82 -3.11 -2.11 1.92
C GLN A 82 -4.11 -1.23 2.69
N ILE A 83 -5.08 -1.82 3.38
CA ILE A 83 -6.04 -1.10 4.22
C ILE A 83 -5.34 -0.48 5.44
N LEU A 84 -4.46 -1.20 6.13
CA LEU A 84 -3.71 -0.67 7.27
C LEU A 84 -2.85 0.55 6.91
N SER A 85 -2.37 0.64 5.66
CA SER A 85 -1.63 1.81 5.18
C SER A 85 -2.45 3.11 5.21
N LEU A 86 -3.78 3.04 5.29
CA LEU A 86 -4.66 4.19 5.51
C LEU A 86 -4.35 4.93 6.81
N GLY A 87 -3.78 4.27 7.82
CA GLY A 87 -3.43 4.90 9.09
C GLY A 87 -2.52 6.13 8.92
N GLY A 88 -1.59 6.11 7.95
CA GLY A 88 -0.75 7.26 7.63
C GLY A 88 -1.57 8.44 7.09
N GLN A 89 -2.54 8.17 6.21
CA GLN A 89 -3.42 9.21 5.64
C GLN A 89 -4.34 9.82 6.70
N VAL A 90 -4.90 9.00 7.60
CA VAL A 90 -5.71 9.48 8.74
C VAL A 90 -4.90 10.39 9.65
N TYR A 91 -3.63 10.07 9.88
CA TYR A 91 -2.75 10.90 10.69
C TYR A 91 -2.47 12.27 10.05
N GLU A 92 -2.28 12.35 8.73
CA GLU A 92 -2.13 13.63 8.03
C GLU A 92 -3.41 14.48 8.09
N ILE A 93 -4.60 13.87 7.96
CA ILE A 93 -5.88 14.58 8.14
C ILE A 93 -5.97 15.15 9.57
N LYS A 94 -5.66 14.34 10.59
CA LYS A 94 -5.63 14.80 11.99
C LYS A 94 -4.66 15.97 12.17
N ARG A 95 -3.49 15.91 11.53
CA ARG A 95 -2.49 16.96 11.57
C ARG A 95 -3.00 18.26 10.93
N ALA A 96 -3.65 18.19 9.77
CA ALA A 96 -4.22 19.37 9.09
C ALA A 96 -5.33 20.01 9.93
N VAL A 97 -6.23 19.22 10.53
CA VAL A 97 -7.25 19.71 11.47
C VAL A 97 -6.60 20.40 12.67
N SER A 98 -5.53 19.82 13.23
CA SER A 98 -4.83 20.38 14.38
C SER A 98 -4.09 21.69 14.06
N PHE A 99 -3.58 21.86 12.85
CA PHE A 99 -2.89 23.08 12.44
C PHE A 99 -3.83 24.14 11.85
N GLY A 100 -5.05 23.76 11.46
CA GLY A 100 -6.04 24.68 10.89
C GLY A 100 -5.76 25.08 9.45
N HIS A 101 -4.85 24.38 8.75
CA HIS A 101 -4.56 24.60 7.34
C HIS A 101 -4.19 23.29 6.62
N THR A 102 -4.37 23.28 5.29
CA THR A 102 -4.20 22.11 4.42
C THR A 102 -2.92 22.16 3.58
N GLU A 103 -1.95 23.01 3.93
CA GLU A 103 -0.69 23.16 3.18
C GLU A 103 0.06 21.83 2.99
N TYR A 104 -0.06 20.92 3.96
CA TYR A 104 0.55 19.58 3.92
C TYR A 104 -0.32 18.53 3.20
N ILE A 105 -1.51 18.91 2.72
CA ILE A 105 -2.46 18.06 1.99
C ILE A 105 -2.92 18.78 0.70
N PRO A 106 -2.07 18.82 -0.33
CA PRO A 106 -2.42 19.49 -1.59
C PRO A 106 -3.57 18.75 -2.30
N ALA A 107 -4.54 19.52 -2.79
CA ALA A 107 -5.78 18.99 -3.36
C ALA A 107 -5.53 18.12 -4.60
N GLU A 108 -4.51 18.45 -5.39
CA GLU A 108 -4.10 17.73 -6.59
C GLU A 108 -3.72 16.27 -6.28
N LEU A 109 -3.00 16.06 -5.17
CA LEU A 109 -2.66 14.71 -4.72
C LEU A 109 -3.91 13.93 -4.28
N GLN A 110 -4.90 14.60 -3.70
CA GLN A 110 -6.14 13.94 -3.27
C GLN A 110 -6.98 13.46 -4.45
N PHE A 111 -7.18 14.32 -5.45
CA PHE A 111 -7.89 13.93 -6.67
C PHE A 111 -7.14 12.85 -7.44
N GLY A 112 -5.80 12.93 -7.51
CA GLY A 112 -4.97 11.89 -8.10
C GLY A 112 -5.13 10.53 -7.40
N ILE A 113 -5.10 10.51 -6.06
CA ILE A 113 -5.31 9.28 -5.27
C ILE A 113 -6.74 8.76 -5.45
N PHE A 114 -7.75 9.62 -5.47
CA PHE A 114 -9.14 9.23 -5.67
C PHE A 114 -9.36 8.53 -7.02
N LEU A 115 -8.84 9.11 -8.11
CA LEU A 115 -8.93 8.52 -9.44
C LEU A 115 -8.18 7.19 -9.52
N LEU A 116 -6.98 7.14 -8.94
CA LEU A 116 -6.18 5.92 -8.88
C LEU A 116 -6.93 4.80 -8.15
N VAL A 117 -7.47 5.08 -6.96
CA VAL A 117 -8.21 4.11 -6.15
C VAL A 117 -9.48 3.64 -6.86
N THR A 118 -10.18 4.54 -7.55
CA THR A 118 -11.36 4.20 -8.35
C THR A 118 -10.99 3.28 -9.52
N GLN A 119 -9.92 3.61 -10.25
CA GLN A 119 -9.40 2.78 -11.33
C GLN A 119 -9.07 1.37 -10.85
N TRP A 120 -8.38 1.25 -9.71
CA TRP A 120 -8.01 -0.05 -9.14
C TRP A 120 -9.21 -0.86 -8.65
N THR A 121 -10.22 -0.19 -8.10
CA THR A 121 -11.46 -0.84 -7.70
C THR A 121 -12.16 -1.44 -8.92
N VAL A 122 -12.30 -0.67 -10.00
CA VAL A 122 -12.88 -1.13 -11.26
C VAL A 122 -12.05 -2.27 -11.87
N PHE A 123 -10.72 -2.13 -11.89
CA PHE A 123 -9.82 -3.17 -12.38
C PHE A 123 -10.02 -4.49 -11.62
N GLY A 124 -10.01 -4.46 -10.29
CA GLY A 124 -10.21 -5.66 -9.46
C GLY A 124 -11.55 -6.36 -9.74
N ILE A 125 -12.61 -5.60 -9.97
CA ILE A 125 -13.92 -6.13 -10.39
C ILE A 125 -13.81 -6.80 -11.77
N LEU A 126 -13.16 -6.16 -12.74
CA LEU A 126 -13.06 -6.66 -14.11
C LEU A 126 -12.24 -7.95 -14.24
N ILE A 127 -11.18 -8.11 -13.44
CA ILE A 127 -10.34 -9.32 -13.46
C ILE A 127 -10.81 -10.40 -12.46
N GLY A 128 -11.94 -10.19 -11.78
CA GLY A 128 -12.47 -11.12 -10.77
C GLY A 128 -11.61 -11.23 -9.50
N ASN A 129 -10.66 -10.32 -9.29
CA ASN A 129 -9.82 -10.28 -8.09
C ASN A 129 -10.46 -9.38 -7.04
N TYR A 130 -11.36 -9.97 -6.25
CA TYR A 130 -12.10 -9.25 -5.22
C TYR A 130 -11.24 -8.74 -4.06
N TYR A 131 -10.04 -9.29 -3.83
CA TYR A 131 -9.09 -8.76 -2.85
C TYR A 131 -8.59 -7.37 -3.26
N ILE A 132 -8.27 -7.19 -4.54
CA ILE A 132 -7.92 -5.87 -5.11
C ILE A 132 -9.14 -4.95 -5.01
N ALA A 133 -10.32 -5.41 -5.48
CA ALA A 133 -11.51 -4.56 -5.46
C ALA A 133 -11.87 -4.02 -4.05
N VAL A 134 -11.89 -4.89 -3.04
CA VAL A 134 -12.26 -4.51 -1.66
C VAL A 134 -11.22 -3.62 -1.01
N SER A 135 -9.92 -3.94 -1.18
CA SER A 135 -8.85 -3.14 -0.58
C SER A 135 -8.84 -1.71 -1.10
N TYR A 136 -8.98 -1.52 -2.41
CA TYR A 136 -9.03 -0.19 -3.01
C TYR A 136 -10.37 0.51 -2.74
N SER A 137 -11.52 -0.17 -2.82
CA SER A 137 -12.82 0.45 -2.47
C SER A 137 -12.82 1.04 -1.06
N SER A 138 -12.19 0.35 -0.10
CA SER A 138 -12.05 0.82 1.29
C SER A 138 -11.22 2.10 1.42
N MET A 139 -10.31 2.37 0.49
CA MET A 139 -9.49 3.58 0.48
C MET A 139 -10.24 4.80 -0.09
N SER A 140 -11.25 4.59 -0.95
CA SER A 140 -12.04 5.67 -1.58
C SER A 140 -12.86 6.45 -0.53
N ASN A 141 -13.47 5.75 0.42
CA ASN A 141 -14.36 6.32 1.43
C ASN A 141 -13.69 7.37 2.36
N ASN A 142 -12.36 7.36 2.47
CA ASN A 142 -11.64 8.28 3.35
C ASN A 142 -11.41 9.67 2.72
N SER A 143 -11.60 9.81 1.41
CA SER A 143 -11.42 11.09 0.69
C SER A 143 -12.61 12.06 0.87
N TYR A 144 -13.75 11.56 1.38
CA TYR A 144 -14.98 12.34 1.55
C TYR A 144 -15.06 13.18 2.83
N TYR A 145 -14.05 13.08 3.72
CA TYR A 145 -14.07 13.77 5.02
C TYR A 145 -13.44 15.17 5.01
N ILE A 146 -13.02 15.69 3.86
CA ILE A 146 -12.48 17.04 3.75
C ILE A 146 -13.59 17.95 3.24
N ARG A 147 -14.40 18.44 4.18
CA ARG A 147 -15.28 19.59 3.92
C ARG A 147 -14.39 20.83 3.92
N PHE A 148 -14.18 21.40 2.74
CA PHE A 148 -13.71 22.78 2.62
C PHE A 148 -14.81 23.71 3.16
N PRO A 149 -14.50 24.65 4.07
CA PRO A 149 -15.35 25.82 4.30
C PRO A 149 -15.32 26.77 3.11
#